data_AF-A0A1I0AM65-F1
#
_entry.id   AF-A0A1I0AM65-F1
#
_cell.length_a   1.000
_cell.length_b   1.000
_cell.length_c   1.000
_cell.angle_alpha   90.00
_cell.angle_beta   90.00
_cell.angle_gamma   90.00
#
_symmetry.space_group_name_H-M   'P 1'
#
loop_
_entity.id
_entity.type
_entity.pdbx_description
1 polymer ?
#
loop_
_entity_poly.entity_id
_entity_poly.type
_entity_poly.pdbx_seq_one_letter_code
_entity_poly.pdbx_strand_id
1 'polypeptide(L)' 'MSQRIQEGLDAAYENMLAFKRYKKTPVVIVREGKVVEVSPDELPSSRSKAA' A
#
# COMPACT_ATOMS: atom_id res chain seq x y z
N MET A 1 -9.62 16.86 12.50
CA MET A 1 -10.34 15.62 12.11
C MET A 1 -9.55 14.77 11.11
N SER A 2 -8.84 15.36 10.16
CA SER A 2 -8.16 14.64 9.06
C SER A 2 -7.00 13.73 9.50
N GLN A 3 -6.29 14.06 10.58
CA GLN A 3 -5.09 13.31 11.00
C GLN A 3 -5.38 11.85 11.39
N ARG A 4 -6.46 11.61 12.15
CA ARG A 4 -6.84 10.23 12.54
C ARG A 4 -7.26 9.37 11.34
N ILE A 5 -7.86 10.00 10.32
CA ILE A 5 -8.23 9.32 9.08
C ILE A 5 -6.96 8.93 8.31
N GLN A 6 -6.00 9.84 8.21
CA GLN A 6 -4.72 9.57 7.57
C GLN A 6 -3.95 8.45 8.28
N GLU A 7 -3.85 8.50 9.61
CA GLU A 7 -3.23 7.44 10.42
C GLU A 7 -3.91 6.07 10.20
N GLY A 8 -5.25 6.04 10.11
CA GLY A 8 -6.00 4.82 9.82
C GLY A 8 -5.73 4.26 8.42
N LEU A 9 -5.63 5.13 7.41
CA LEU A 9 -5.30 4.75 6.04
C LEU A 9 -3.86 4.22 5.93
N ASP A 10 -2.91 4.88 6.59
CA ASP A 10 -1.50 4.46 6.62
C ASP A 10 -1.36 3.08 7.28
N ALA A 11 -2.07 2.85 8.39
CA ALA A 11 -2.08 1.55 9.06
C ALA A 11 -2.75 0.46 8.21
N ALA A 12 -3.88 0.76 7.57
CA ALA A 12 -4.57 -0.18 6.70
C ALA A 12 -3.70 -0.59 5.50
N TYR A 13 -3.00 0.37 4.90
CA TYR A 13 -2.10 0.15 3.78
C TYR A 13 -0.93 -0.77 4.15
N GLU A 14 -0.25 -0.51 5.27
CA GLU A 14 0.86 -1.35 5.74
C GLU A 14 0.40 -2.78 6.07
N ASN A 15 -0.76 -2.93 6.71
CA ASN A 15 -1.33 -4.24 7.00
C ASN A 15 -1.68 -5.01 5.72
N MET A 16 -2.19 -4.31 4.69
CA MET A 16 -2.47 -4.91 3.39
C MET A 16 -1.19 -5.43 2.72
N LEU A 17 -0.13 -4.61 2.67
CA LEU A 17 1.16 -5.04 2.11
C LEU A 17 1.74 -6.23 2.88
N ALA A 18 1.73 -6.20 4.21
CA ALA A 18 2.19 -7.31 5.05
C ALA A 18 1.43 -8.61 4.76
N PHE A 19 0.10 -8.53 4.65
CA PHE A 19 -0.73 -9.69 4.30
C PHE A 19 -0.37 -10.25 2.91
N LYS A 20 -0.17 -9.37 1.92
CA LYS A 20 0.19 -9.77 0.56
C LYS A 20 1.58 -10.42 0.47
N ARG A 21 2.56 -9.89 1.21
CA ARG A 21 3.89 -10.51 1.38
C ARG A 21 3.79 -11.89 2.01
N TYR A 22 3.05 -12.02 3.10
CA TYR A 22 2.83 -13.30 3.78
C TYR A 22 2.19 -14.34 2.85
N LYS A 23 1.18 -13.93 2.07
CA LYS A 23 0.51 -14.78 1.08
C LYS A 23 1.31 -14.98 -0.20
N LYS A 24 2.44 -14.28 -0.39
CA LYS A 24 3.25 -14.28 -1.62
C LYS A 24 2.40 -13.99 -2.86
N THR A 25 1.53 -12.98 -2.76
CA THR A 25 0.61 -12.58 -3.84
C THR A 25 0.84 -11.12 -4.22
N PRO A 26 0.65 -10.75 -5.51
CA PRO A 26 0.80 -9.37 -5.94
C PRO A 26 -0.34 -8.48 -5.44
N VAL A 27 -0.09 -7.18 -5.49
CA VAL A 27 -1.10 -6.13 -5.37
C VAL A 27 -1.56 -5.76 -6.78
N VAL A 28 -2.87 -5.77 -7.01
CA VAL A 28 -3.47 -5.37 -8.28
C VAL A 28 -3.87 -3.91 -8.18
N ILE A 29 -3.34 -3.06 -9.06
CA ILE A 29 -3.65 -1.63 -9.10
C ILE A 29 -4.04 -1.20 -10.51
N VAL A 30 -4.66 -0.04 -10.63
CA VAL A 30 -4.88 0.63 -11.91
C VAL A 30 -3.83 1.73 -12.07
N ARG A 31 -3.02 1.64 -13.13
CA ARG A 31 -2.03 2.67 -13.49
C ARG A 31 -2.26 3.03 -14.97
N GLU A 32 -2.46 4.32 -15.25
CA GLU A 32 -2.71 4.81 -16.62
C GLU A 32 -3.89 4.11 -17.31
N GLY A 33 -4.95 3.81 -16.55
CA GLY A 33 -6.13 3.11 -17.05
C GLY A 33 -5.93 1.61 -17.31
N LYS A 34 -4.74 1.05 -17.04
CA LYS A 34 -4.43 -0.37 -17.18
C LYS A 34 -4.38 -1.06 -15.82
N VAL A 35 -4.91 -2.27 -15.75
CA VAL A 35 -4.78 -3.13 -14.58
C VAL A 35 -3.39 -3.76 -14.61
N VAL A 36 -2.62 -3.57 -13.54
CA VAL A 36 -1.26 -4.10 -13.41
C VAL A 36 -1.07 -4.80 -12.07
N GLU A 37 -0.30 -5.88 -12.08
CA GLU A 37 0.16 -6.58 -10.89
C GLU A 37 1.52 -6.04 -10.47
N VAL A 38 1.65 -5.71 -9.18
CA VAL A 38 2.87 -5.13 -8.62
C VAL A 38 3.28 -5.91 -7.38
N SER A 39 4.58 -6.14 -7.20
CA SER A 39 5.06 -6.77 -5.97
C SER A 39 4.82 -5.85 -4.77
N PRO A 40 4.39 -6.37 -3.61
CA PRO A 40 4.30 -5.57 -2.39
C PRO A 40 5.61 -4.88 -1.97
N ASP A 41 6.76 -5.35 -2.46
CA ASP A 41 8.08 -4.80 -2.15
C ASP A 41 8.50 -3.66 -3.08
N GLU A 42 7.82 -3.50 -4.22
CA GLU A 42 8.02 -2.39 -5.17
C GLU A 42 7.16 -1.17 -4.82
N LEU A 43 6.22 -1.34 -3.88
CA LEU A 43 5.33 -0.28 -3.43
C LEU A 43 5.96 0.50 -2.27
N PRO A 44 5.83 1.85 -2.25
CA PRO A 44 6.40 2.66 -1.18
C PRO A 44 5.70 2.34 0.15
N SER A 45 6.44 2.38 1.24
CA SER A 45 5.84 2.36 2.59
C SER A 45 5.14 3.70 2.87
N SER A 46 4.02 3.66 3.57
CA SER A 46 3.28 4.85 4.01
C SER A 46 4.13 5.78 4.89
N ARG A 47 5.20 5.26 5.52
CA ARG A 47 6.11 6.06 6.35
C ARG A 47 7.18 6.82 5.57
N SER A 48 7.32 6.62 4.26
CA SER A 48 8.30 7.34 3.44
C SER A 48 7.64 8.48 2.68
N LYS A 49 7.41 9.60 3.38
CA LYS A 49 7.44 11.00 2.89
C LYS A 49 7.03 11.97 4.00
N ALA A 50 7.97 12.23 4.90
CA ALA A 50 8.06 13.48 5.66
C ALA A 50 9.54 13.71 5.97
N ALA A 51 10.28 14.16 4.95
CA ALA A 51 11.60 14.77 5.07
C ALA A 51 11.55 16.08 4.29
#